data_AF-A0A2R6RQA0-F1
#
_entry.id   AF-A0A2R6RQA0-F1
#
_cell.length_a   1.000
_cell.length_b   1.000
_cell.length_c   1.000
_cell.angle_alpha   90.00
_cell.angle_beta   90.00
_cell.angle_gamma   90.00
#
_symmetry.space_group_name_H-M   'P 1'
#
loop_
_entity.id
_entity.type
_entity.pdbx_description
1 polymer ?
#
loop_
_entity_poly.entity_id
_entity_poly.type
_entity_poly.pdbx_seq_one_letter_code
_entity_poly.pdbx_strand_id
1 'polypeptide(L)'
;MGVTLGQALLNFVITADDIQAPWEWPTWQLLTKSIFAPWTLPTEVKEYAPPSAAWTADTPAQVRAFVDNYIGMEDEKARLAFWVKKEDGNSKGRAAYKDWIGRESRKWGINKAVDQILRDAGCSQWQMTRRTVDKATKAVSYTLLPLAKTETKERTSAALSDLFFGADAIRADEDHRSAEVIEFIDDVLTITWDRYRKDVTRTGAIITNETVAVKNIWTTITKEGHKASKDDMLDYVSRAGRLLKALQKFDKQADKAFETEIKDHLDEIRKEGRGGSTKLSKSLKEAIKFLATSNEIAQVTLSIEQILEEMNDINLDALLDGLEDVEIGDLEWEEGIENYRNRTVEQAFAELGITQNSFPSFNQYCDANGCVDPWSAEWDHFLNDPQSVKEAIIPRWHQVIGVRKMVDMFFDQSPLLLMDQVGIGKTMQLVGLIAVLAYFIDYHDKHHKFPGAY
;
A
#
# COMPACT_ATOMS: atom_id res chain seq x y z
N MET A 1 1.99 2.46 28.69
CA MET A 1 1.04 1.92 27.70
C MET A 1 0.34 3.13 27.12
N GLY A 2 0.39 3.33 25.79
CA GLY A 2 -0.07 4.58 25.18
C GLY A 2 -1.59 4.73 25.27
N VAL A 3 -2.06 5.98 25.36
CA VAL A 3 -3.48 6.34 25.21
C VAL A 3 -3.94 5.89 23.81
N THR A 4 -5.22 5.57 23.65
CA THR A 4 -5.82 5.24 22.34
C THR A 4 -6.85 6.30 21.99
N LEU A 5 -7.20 6.47 20.70
CA LEU A 5 -8.19 7.47 20.29
C LEU A 5 -9.54 7.27 21.01
N GLY A 6 -9.98 6.02 21.15
CA GLY A 6 -11.22 5.71 21.88
C GLY A 6 -11.15 6.10 23.36
N GLN A 7 -9.98 6.02 23.97
CA GLN A 7 -9.76 6.47 25.35
C GLN A 7 -9.71 8.00 25.43
N ALA A 8 -9.04 8.67 24.47
CA ALA A 8 -8.97 10.12 24.37
C ALA A 8 -10.38 10.74 24.25
N LEU A 9 -11.27 10.12 23.46
CA LEU A 9 -12.66 10.56 23.34
C LEU A 9 -13.48 10.39 24.63
N LEU A 10 -13.21 9.34 25.42
CA LEU A 10 -13.86 9.19 26.73
C LEU A 10 -13.30 10.17 27.76
N ASN A 11 -12.00 10.45 27.72
CA ASN A 11 -11.40 11.49 28.54
C ASN A 11 -11.95 12.88 28.19
N PHE A 12 -12.16 13.15 26.90
CA PHE A 12 -12.78 14.38 26.43
C PHE A 12 -14.17 14.59 27.06
N VAL A 13 -15.02 13.56 27.05
CA VAL A 13 -16.35 13.60 27.70
C VAL A 13 -16.24 13.96 29.19
N ILE A 14 -15.26 13.37 29.89
CA ILE A 14 -15.05 13.63 31.33
C ILE A 14 -14.64 15.08 31.56
N THR A 15 -13.69 15.59 30.78
CA THR A 15 -13.18 16.97 30.93
C THR A 15 -14.21 18.00 30.48
N ALA A 16 -15.03 17.69 29.48
CA ALA A 16 -16.12 18.55 29.00
C ALA A 16 -17.31 18.62 29.97
N ASP A 17 -17.43 17.63 30.89
CA ASP A 17 -18.61 17.37 31.71
C ASP A 17 -19.91 17.24 30.88
N ASP A 18 -19.78 16.65 29.69
CA ASP A 18 -20.87 16.44 28.75
C ASP A 18 -20.74 15.09 28.05
N ILE A 19 -21.68 14.20 28.33
CA ILE A 19 -21.73 12.84 27.77
C ILE A 19 -22.01 12.80 26.27
N GLN A 20 -22.46 13.90 25.67
CA GLN A 20 -22.68 13.99 24.23
C GLN A 20 -21.53 14.69 23.51
N ALA A 21 -20.62 15.37 24.20
CA ALA A 21 -19.46 15.99 23.57
C ALA A 21 -18.39 14.93 23.21
N PRO A 22 -17.64 15.06 22.09
CA PRO A 22 -17.78 16.05 21.02
C PRO A 22 -18.80 15.62 19.93
N TRP A 23 -19.61 14.59 20.15
CA TRP A 23 -20.47 13.99 19.13
C TRP A 23 -21.61 14.89 18.63
N GLU A 24 -21.99 15.91 19.40
CA GLU A 24 -22.94 16.94 18.97
C GLU A 24 -22.27 18.13 18.28
N TRP A 25 -20.94 18.19 18.25
CA TRP A 25 -20.21 19.35 17.72
C TRP A 25 -20.18 19.29 16.19
N PRO A 26 -20.65 20.33 15.47
CA PRO A 26 -20.79 20.30 14.01
C PRO A 26 -19.51 19.91 13.26
N THR A 27 -18.35 20.42 13.67
CA THR A 27 -17.07 20.10 13.02
C THR A 27 -16.71 18.63 13.20
N TRP A 28 -16.94 18.08 14.39
CA TRP A 28 -16.70 16.68 14.68
C TRP A 28 -17.66 15.76 13.91
N GLN A 29 -18.94 16.13 13.81
CA GLN A 29 -19.92 15.40 13.00
C GLN A 29 -19.56 15.41 11.52
N LEU A 30 -19.06 16.53 10.99
CA LEU A 30 -18.61 16.63 9.60
C LEU A 30 -17.41 15.70 9.34
N LEU A 31 -16.45 15.67 10.26
CA LEU A 31 -15.26 14.83 10.18
C LEU A 31 -15.61 13.34 10.26
N THR A 32 -16.46 12.96 11.21
CA THR A 32 -16.77 11.56 11.52
C THR A 32 -17.97 11.01 10.77
N LYS A 33 -18.78 11.89 10.16
CA LYS A 33 -20.11 11.59 9.59
C LYS A 33 -21.07 10.93 10.59
N SER A 34 -20.77 11.02 11.88
CA SER A 34 -21.57 10.47 12.97
C SER A 34 -22.38 11.60 13.58
N ILE A 35 -23.71 11.43 13.68
CA ILE A 35 -24.65 12.49 14.09
C ILE A 35 -24.94 12.44 15.61
N PHE A 36 -24.60 11.33 16.27
CA PHE A 36 -24.80 11.15 17.71
C PHE A 36 -23.70 10.25 18.28
N ALA A 37 -23.58 10.26 19.60
CA ALA A 37 -22.62 9.45 20.31
C ALA A 37 -22.88 7.95 20.11
N PRO A 38 -21.85 7.09 20.13
CA PRO A 38 -22.03 5.65 19.92
C PRO A 38 -22.79 4.98 21.06
N TRP A 39 -22.97 5.64 22.20
CA TRP A 39 -23.78 5.17 23.33
C TRP A 39 -25.19 5.78 23.38
N THR A 40 -25.62 6.51 22.35
CA THR A 40 -26.99 7.02 22.23
C THR A 40 -27.97 5.86 22.06
N LEU A 41 -29.05 5.88 22.84
CA LEU A 41 -30.05 4.82 22.82
C LEU A 41 -31.08 5.04 21.69
N PRO A 42 -31.64 3.96 21.09
CA PRO A 42 -32.66 4.09 20.06
C PRO A 42 -33.91 4.87 20.49
N THR A 43 -34.18 4.91 21.79
CA THR A 43 -35.31 5.65 22.38
C THR A 43 -35.07 7.16 22.50
N GLU A 44 -33.82 7.61 22.39
CA GLU A 44 -33.43 9.01 22.58
C GLU A 44 -33.52 9.83 21.29
N VAL A 45 -33.54 9.17 20.12
CA VAL A 45 -33.54 9.84 18.81
C VAL A 45 -34.61 9.25 17.89
N LYS A 46 -35.26 10.11 17.08
CA LYS A 46 -36.36 9.72 16.19
C LYS A 46 -35.93 8.88 15.00
N GLU A 47 -34.72 9.12 14.49
CA GLU A 47 -34.14 8.44 13.31
C GLU A 47 -32.86 7.73 13.72
N TYR A 48 -33.01 6.71 14.58
CA TYR A 48 -31.88 5.93 15.06
C TYR A 48 -31.28 5.07 13.94
N ALA A 49 -29.99 5.25 13.69
CA ALA A 49 -29.17 4.35 12.89
C ALA A 49 -28.05 3.76 13.78
N PRO A 50 -27.90 2.43 13.89
CA PRO A 50 -26.84 1.88 14.71
C PRO A 50 -25.47 2.34 14.17
N PRO A 51 -24.52 2.73 15.04
CA PRO A 51 -23.18 3.16 14.62
C PRO A 51 -22.41 2.13 13.78
N SER A 52 -22.80 0.86 13.86
CA SER A 52 -22.26 -0.21 13.04
C SER A 52 -23.36 -1.19 12.63
N ALA A 53 -23.33 -1.67 11.38
CA ALA A 53 -24.21 -2.74 10.92
C ALA A 53 -24.01 -4.06 11.71
N ALA A 54 -22.85 -4.23 12.35
CA ALA A 54 -22.55 -5.39 13.20
C ALA A 54 -23.18 -5.30 14.60
N TRP A 55 -23.75 -4.15 14.99
CA TRP A 55 -24.33 -3.97 16.31
C TRP A 55 -25.76 -4.50 16.38
N THR A 56 -26.04 -5.28 17.41
CA THR A 56 -27.39 -5.73 17.73
C THR A 56 -28.16 -4.65 18.50
N ALA A 57 -29.48 -4.83 18.65
CA ALA A 57 -30.35 -3.90 19.39
C ALA A 57 -29.89 -3.63 20.82
N ASP A 58 -29.24 -4.60 21.48
CA ASP A 58 -28.76 -4.48 22.86
C ASP A 58 -27.35 -3.86 22.97
N THR A 59 -26.61 -3.78 21.87
CA THR A 59 -25.21 -3.31 21.87
C THR A 59 -25.08 -1.87 22.37
N PRO A 60 -25.92 -0.90 21.96
CA PRO A 60 -25.84 0.48 22.44
C PRO A 60 -26.01 0.60 23.95
N ALA A 61 -26.93 -0.18 24.55
CA ALA A 61 -27.14 -0.20 25.99
C ALA A 61 -25.92 -0.76 26.75
N GLN A 62 -25.27 -1.79 26.20
CA GLN A 62 -24.03 -2.34 26.77
C GLN A 62 -22.86 -1.36 26.66
N VAL A 63 -22.75 -0.64 25.54
CA VAL A 63 -21.75 0.41 25.35
C VAL A 63 -22.01 1.56 26.32
N ARG A 64 -23.27 1.99 26.48
CA ARG A 64 -23.66 3.03 27.44
C ARG A 64 -23.28 2.67 28.88
N ALA A 65 -23.62 1.45 29.32
CA ALA A 65 -23.25 0.97 30.64
C ALA A 65 -21.72 0.95 30.87
N PHE A 66 -20.95 0.58 29.84
CA PHE A 66 -19.49 0.65 29.90
C PHE A 66 -18.99 2.10 30.03
N VAL A 67 -19.55 3.03 29.25
CA VAL A 67 -19.17 4.45 29.24
C VAL A 67 -19.50 5.13 30.56
N ASP A 68 -20.72 4.95 31.08
CA ASP A 68 -21.13 5.52 32.38
C ASP A 68 -20.21 5.02 33.51
N ASN A 69 -19.87 3.73 33.51
CA ASN A 69 -18.94 3.15 34.48
C ASN A 69 -17.50 3.67 34.30
N TYR A 70 -17.07 3.98 33.08
CA TYR A 70 -15.75 4.55 32.80
C TYR A 70 -15.63 5.99 33.30
N ILE A 71 -16.67 6.80 33.04
CA ILE A 71 -16.76 8.21 33.45
C ILE A 71 -16.84 8.32 34.97
N GLY A 72 -17.58 7.44 35.64
CA GLY A 72 -17.71 7.42 37.10
C GLY A 72 -16.46 7.00 37.88
N MET A 73 -15.32 6.76 37.23
CA MET A 73 -14.08 6.36 37.91
C MET A 73 -13.26 7.57 38.38
N GLU A 74 -12.87 7.55 39.66
CA GLU A 74 -12.23 8.67 40.34
C GLU A 74 -10.86 9.08 39.76
N ASP A 75 -10.02 8.12 39.36
CA ASP A 75 -8.65 8.42 38.90
C ASP A 75 -8.29 7.78 37.54
N GLU A 76 -7.29 8.38 36.87
CA GLU A 76 -6.80 7.94 35.56
C GLU A 76 -6.25 6.51 35.59
N LYS A 77 -5.68 6.09 36.72
CA LYS A 77 -5.07 4.76 36.89
C LYS A 77 -6.15 3.67 36.93
N ALA A 78 -7.26 3.91 37.61
CA ALA A 78 -8.43 3.06 37.67
C ALA A 78 -9.09 2.96 36.30
N ARG A 79 -9.23 4.10 35.60
CA ARG A 79 -9.71 4.15 34.21
C ARG A 79 -8.84 3.32 33.27
N LEU A 80 -7.52 3.43 33.36
CA LEU A 80 -6.60 2.63 32.55
C LEU A 80 -6.72 1.14 32.88
N ALA A 81 -6.78 0.78 34.16
CA ALA A 81 -6.96 -0.61 34.59
C ALA A 81 -8.29 -1.21 34.10
N PHE A 82 -9.36 -0.41 34.11
CA PHE A 82 -10.66 -0.79 33.58
C PHE A 82 -10.69 -0.89 32.06
N TRP A 83 -9.97 0.00 31.36
CA TRP A 83 -9.83 -0.04 29.91
C TRP A 83 -9.17 -1.34 29.43
N VAL A 84 -8.12 -1.82 30.11
CA VAL A 84 -7.36 -3.00 29.67
C VAL A 84 -7.93 -4.33 30.18
N LYS A 85 -8.95 -4.29 31.03
CA LYS A 85 -9.53 -5.49 31.64
C LYS A 85 -10.17 -6.39 30.58
N LYS A 86 -9.82 -7.68 30.63
CA LYS A 86 -10.27 -8.67 29.63
C LYS A 86 -11.73 -9.11 29.87
N GLU A 87 -12.06 -9.46 31.11
CA GLU A 87 -13.38 -10.02 31.45
C GLU A 87 -13.99 -9.30 32.66
N ASP A 88 -15.22 -8.81 32.48
CA ASP A 88 -16.13 -8.29 33.50
C ASP A 88 -17.53 -8.10 32.87
N GLY A 89 -18.49 -7.59 33.66
CA GLY A 89 -19.84 -7.28 33.19
C GLY A 89 -19.93 -6.22 32.08
N ASN A 90 -18.86 -5.46 31.82
CA ASN A 90 -18.78 -4.42 30.79
C ASN A 90 -17.96 -4.86 29.56
N SER A 91 -17.44 -6.10 29.56
CA SER A 91 -16.54 -6.62 28.52
C SER A 91 -17.13 -6.54 27.11
N LYS A 92 -18.41 -6.88 26.95
CA LYS A 92 -19.11 -6.82 25.65
C LYS A 92 -19.22 -5.40 25.11
N GLY A 93 -19.69 -4.45 25.93
CA GLY A 93 -19.80 -3.04 25.56
C GLY A 93 -18.43 -2.41 25.27
N ARG A 94 -17.43 -2.70 26.11
CA ARG A 94 -16.06 -2.24 25.91
C ARG A 94 -15.43 -2.76 24.62
N ALA A 95 -15.63 -4.04 24.29
CA ALA A 95 -15.15 -4.63 23.04
C ALA A 95 -15.85 -3.98 21.83
N ALA A 96 -17.18 -3.87 21.87
CA ALA A 96 -17.96 -3.24 20.80
C ALA A 96 -17.53 -1.79 20.52
N TYR A 97 -17.30 -1.00 21.58
CA TYR A 97 -16.80 0.38 21.46
C TYR A 97 -15.41 0.45 20.84
N LYS A 98 -14.47 -0.35 21.34
CA LYS A 98 -13.08 -0.40 20.83
C LYS A 98 -13.03 -0.81 19.37
N ASP A 99 -13.76 -1.86 19.01
CA ASP A 99 -13.82 -2.37 17.65
C ASP A 99 -14.43 -1.34 16.70
N TRP A 100 -15.50 -0.65 17.14
CA TRP A 100 -16.14 0.39 16.35
C TRP A 100 -15.21 1.59 16.13
N ILE A 101 -14.64 2.17 17.19
CA ILE A 101 -13.67 3.28 17.05
C ILE A 101 -12.49 2.85 16.19
N GLY A 102 -11.96 1.64 16.40
CA GLY A 102 -10.83 1.13 15.64
C GLY A 102 -11.11 1.04 14.13
N ARG A 103 -12.33 0.65 13.73
CA ARG A 103 -12.74 0.60 12.32
C ARG A 103 -13.08 1.96 11.75
N GLU A 104 -13.88 2.76 12.45
CA GLU A 104 -14.37 4.03 11.93
C GLU A 104 -13.29 5.11 11.89
N SER A 105 -12.39 5.14 12.87
CA SER A 105 -11.26 6.09 12.87
C SER A 105 -10.37 5.99 11.65
N ARG A 106 -10.28 4.81 11.02
CA ARG A 106 -9.59 4.60 9.74
C ARG A 106 -10.31 5.30 8.60
N LYS A 107 -11.65 5.26 8.57
CA LYS A 107 -12.48 5.89 7.54
C LYS A 107 -12.51 7.41 7.65
N TRP A 108 -12.32 7.96 8.85
CA TRP A 108 -12.31 9.39 9.09
C TRP A 108 -11.05 10.09 8.57
N GLY A 109 -9.99 9.34 8.23
CA GLY A 109 -8.75 9.92 7.72
C GLY A 109 -8.00 10.81 8.72
N ILE A 110 -8.30 10.69 10.02
CA ILE A 110 -7.71 11.51 11.09
C ILE A 110 -6.20 11.42 11.08
N ASN A 111 -5.66 10.20 10.98
CA ASN A 111 -4.22 9.97 11.00
C ASN A 111 -3.51 10.74 9.89
N LYS A 112 -4.05 10.69 8.66
CA LYS A 112 -3.51 11.38 7.49
C LYS A 112 -3.57 12.90 7.64
N ALA A 113 -4.68 13.44 8.14
CA ALA A 113 -4.84 14.87 8.36
C ALA A 113 -3.86 15.38 9.43
N VAL A 114 -3.71 14.64 10.54
CA VAL A 114 -2.72 14.96 11.59
C VAL A 114 -1.30 14.89 11.03
N ASP A 115 -0.97 13.86 10.26
CA ASP A 115 0.36 13.71 9.65
C ASP A 115 0.69 14.85 8.70
N GLN A 116 -0.30 15.33 7.95
CA GLN A 116 -0.13 16.48 7.07
C GLN A 116 0.18 17.76 7.86
N ILE A 117 -0.60 18.05 8.91
CA ILE A 117 -0.36 19.20 9.79
C ILE A 117 1.03 19.13 10.42
N LEU A 118 1.45 17.95 10.88
CA LEU A 118 2.78 17.75 11.46
C LEU A 118 3.88 17.95 10.42
N ARG A 119 3.71 17.46 9.18
CA ARG A 119 4.66 17.71 8.07
C ARG A 119 4.80 19.19 7.75
N ASP A 120 3.69 19.90 7.64
CA ASP A 120 3.66 21.33 7.29
C ASP A 120 4.28 22.19 8.40
N ALA A 121 4.16 21.76 9.66
CA ALA A 121 4.80 22.40 10.81
C ALA A 121 6.30 22.04 10.98
N GLY A 122 6.85 21.17 10.12
CA GLY A 122 8.23 20.69 10.22
C GLY A 122 8.45 19.65 11.34
N CYS A 123 7.37 19.03 11.83
CA CYS A 123 7.34 18.11 12.96
C CYS A 123 7.01 16.66 12.57
N SER A 124 7.12 16.30 11.29
CA SER A 124 6.95 14.90 10.88
C SER A 124 8.03 13.99 11.45
N GLN A 125 7.75 12.69 11.48
CA GLN A 125 8.69 11.66 11.94
C GLN A 125 10.04 11.74 11.24
N TRP A 126 10.05 12.01 9.94
CA TRP A 126 11.27 12.05 9.12
C TRP A 126 12.11 13.29 9.40
N GLN A 127 11.45 14.45 9.51
CA GLN A 127 12.10 15.73 9.86
C GLN A 127 12.67 15.68 11.28
N MET A 128 11.96 15.03 12.20
CA MET A 128 12.30 14.91 13.62
C MET A 128 13.18 13.69 13.93
N THR A 129 13.60 12.92 12.93
CA THR A 129 14.53 11.81 13.15
C THR A 129 15.97 12.28 13.16
N ARG A 130 16.69 11.85 14.20
CA ARG A 130 18.14 11.98 14.31
C ARG A 130 18.83 10.66 13.96
N ARG A 131 19.78 10.75 13.04
CA ARG A 131 20.74 9.69 12.75
C ARG A 131 21.91 9.78 13.72
N THR A 132 22.24 8.67 14.37
CA THR A 132 23.37 8.54 15.29
C THR A 132 24.29 7.43 14.82
N VAL A 133 25.60 7.63 14.98
CA VAL A 133 26.60 6.60 14.71
C VAL A 133 27.33 6.30 16.00
N ASP A 134 27.29 5.05 16.43
CA ASP A 134 28.07 4.60 17.56
C ASP A 134 29.56 4.66 17.22
N LYS A 135 30.36 5.35 18.04
CA LYS A 135 31.77 5.59 17.74
C LYS A 135 32.61 4.32 17.74
N ALA A 136 32.26 3.34 18.58
CA ALA A 136 33.02 2.12 18.83
C ALA A 136 32.65 1.01 17.83
N THR A 137 31.36 0.78 17.63
CA THR A 137 30.83 -0.29 16.76
C THR A 137 30.59 0.17 15.32
N LYS A 138 30.59 1.49 15.08
CA LYS A 138 30.17 2.11 13.81
C LYS A 138 28.71 1.80 13.43
N ALA A 139 27.92 1.25 14.35
CA ALA A 139 26.51 0.98 14.13
C ALA A 139 25.73 2.29 13.93
N VAL A 140 24.84 2.29 12.95
CA VAL A 140 23.94 3.41 12.67
C VAL A 140 22.60 3.15 13.34
N SER A 141 22.05 4.17 14.01
CA SER A 141 20.71 4.12 14.58
C SER A 141 19.92 5.38 14.22
N TYR A 142 18.62 5.19 14.06
CA TYR A 142 17.65 6.25 13.76
C TYR A 142 16.74 6.40 14.96
N THR A 143 16.77 7.58 15.57
CA THR A 143 16.01 7.87 16.77
C THR A 143 15.11 9.06 16.50
N LEU A 144 13.80 8.84 16.61
CA LEU A 144 12.84 9.93 16.66
C LEU A 144 13.14 10.78 17.90
N LEU A 145 13.35 12.07 17.72
CA LEU A 145 13.59 12.96 18.84
C LEU A 145 12.38 12.96 19.78
N PRO A 146 12.59 13.12 21.11
CA PRO A 146 11.49 13.30 22.01
C PRO A 146 10.63 14.46 21.52
N LEU A 147 9.31 14.28 21.58
CA LEU A 147 8.39 15.40 21.42
C LEU A 147 8.78 16.43 22.49
N ALA A 148 9.40 17.54 22.10
CA ALA A 148 9.43 18.72 22.96
C ALA A 148 7.96 19.16 23.02
N LYS A 149 7.22 18.60 23.99
CA LYS A 149 5.77 18.72 24.10
C LYS A 149 5.34 20.18 23.99
N THR A 150 6.14 21.14 24.43
CA THR A 150 5.87 22.57 24.26
C THR A 150 5.97 23.06 22.81
N GLU A 151 7.09 22.88 22.13
CA GLU A 151 7.33 23.49 20.81
C GLU A 151 6.47 22.88 19.70
N THR A 152 6.29 21.55 19.68
CA THR A 152 5.42 20.93 18.68
C THR A 152 3.96 21.29 18.90
N LYS A 153 3.50 21.37 20.16
CA LYS A 153 2.14 21.82 20.48
C LYS A 153 1.93 23.27 20.06
N GLU A 154 2.83 24.18 20.41
CA GLU A 154 2.74 25.58 20.02
C GLU A 154 2.58 25.75 18.50
N ARG A 155 3.30 24.94 17.71
CA ARG A 155 3.25 25.00 16.24
C ARG A 155 2.02 24.34 15.62
N THR A 156 1.38 23.37 16.29
CA THR A 156 0.38 22.48 15.66
C THR A 156 -0.99 22.54 16.31
N SER A 157 -1.10 22.96 17.58
CA SER A 157 -2.34 22.92 18.34
C SER A 157 -3.46 23.75 17.71
N ALA A 158 -3.16 24.89 17.09
CA ALA A 158 -4.19 25.69 16.40
C ALA A 158 -4.79 24.91 15.21
N ALA A 159 -3.96 24.45 14.29
CA ALA A 159 -4.40 23.67 13.14
C ALA A 159 -5.11 22.36 13.53
N LEU A 160 -4.65 21.69 14.60
CA LEU A 160 -5.32 20.49 15.11
C LEU A 160 -6.67 20.81 15.75
N SER A 161 -6.79 21.92 16.48
CA SER A 161 -8.08 22.35 17.04
C SER A 161 -9.08 22.66 15.94
N ASP A 162 -8.63 23.39 14.92
CA ASP A 162 -9.48 23.75 13.77
C ASP A 162 -9.90 22.50 12.98
N LEU A 163 -9.00 21.52 12.82
CA LEU A 163 -9.28 20.26 12.16
C LEU A 163 -10.39 19.46 12.88
N PHE A 164 -10.29 19.32 14.21
CA PHE A 164 -11.18 18.44 14.96
C PHE A 164 -12.48 19.11 15.36
N PHE A 165 -12.42 20.39 15.74
CA PHE A 165 -13.51 21.07 16.44
C PHE A 165 -13.86 22.42 15.81
N GLY A 166 -12.98 23.00 14.99
CA GLY A 166 -13.28 24.25 14.27
C GLY A 166 -13.64 25.38 15.23
N ALA A 167 -14.75 26.05 14.98
CA ALA A 167 -15.24 27.12 15.87
C ALA A 167 -15.65 26.60 17.26
N ASP A 168 -16.01 25.33 17.38
CA ASP A 168 -16.41 24.70 18.66
C ASP A 168 -15.21 24.50 19.60
N ALA A 169 -13.98 24.70 19.11
CA ALA A 169 -12.76 24.59 19.92
C ALA A 169 -12.61 25.67 21.01
N ILE A 170 -13.37 26.77 20.88
CA ILE A 170 -13.33 27.94 21.77
C ILE A 170 -14.69 28.03 22.45
N ARG A 171 -14.74 27.99 23.79
CA ARG A 171 -16.02 28.18 24.49
C ARG A 171 -16.48 29.62 24.34
N ALA A 172 -17.80 29.82 24.26
CA ALA A 172 -18.40 31.14 24.02
C ALA A 172 -18.07 32.18 25.11
N ASP A 173 -17.62 31.74 26.28
CA ASP A 173 -17.23 32.55 27.44
C ASP A 173 -15.70 32.72 27.61
N GLU A 174 -14.88 32.08 26.77
CA GLU A 174 -13.42 32.10 26.87
C GLU A 174 -12.76 32.61 25.58
N ASP A 175 -11.74 33.47 25.71
CA ASP A 175 -10.88 33.88 24.58
C ASP A 175 -9.83 32.82 24.22
N HIS A 176 -9.86 31.64 24.87
CA HIS A 176 -8.86 30.59 24.74
C HIS A 176 -9.53 29.24 24.45
N ARG A 177 -8.74 28.29 23.95
CA ARG A 177 -9.20 26.91 23.72
C ARG A 177 -9.60 26.27 25.04
N SER A 178 -10.67 25.49 24.99
CA SER A 178 -11.18 24.79 26.15
C SER A 178 -10.23 23.69 26.65
N ALA A 179 -10.30 23.37 27.94
CA ALA A 179 -9.41 22.40 28.57
C ALA A 179 -9.53 21.01 27.92
N GLU A 180 -10.74 20.57 27.60
CA GLU A 180 -11.00 19.29 26.96
C GLU A 180 -10.36 19.17 25.56
N VAL A 181 -10.33 20.28 24.80
CA VAL A 181 -9.69 20.32 23.47
C VAL A 181 -8.18 20.23 23.62
N ILE A 182 -7.60 20.94 24.59
CA ILE A 182 -6.16 20.92 24.86
C ILE A 182 -5.70 19.51 25.25
N GLU A 183 -6.42 18.87 26.19
CA GLU A 183 -6.12 17.50 26.63
C GLU A 183 -6.27 16.47 25.50
N PHE A 184 -7.30 16.60 24.66
CA PHE A 184 -7.48 15.70 23.52
C PHE A 184 -6.37 15.84 22.47
N ILE A 185 -5.94 17.06 22.18
CA ILE A 185 -4.80 17.28 21.27
C ILE A 185 -3.52 16.66 21.85
N ASP A 186 -3.32 16.74 23.15
CA ASP A 186 -2.18 16.10 23.83
C ASP A 186 -2.21 14.57 23.68
N ASP A 187 -3.38 13.97 23.82
CA ASP A 187 -3.58 12.54 23.62
C ASP A 187 -3.35 12.15 22.15
N VAL A 188 -3.90 12.89 21.19
CA VAL A 188 -3.71 12.65 19.74
C VAL A 188 -2.23 12.77 19.35
N LEU A 189 -1.52 13.77 19.84
CA LEU A 189 -0.09 13.93 19.61
C LEU A 189 0.71 12.77 20.23
N THR A 190 0.31 12.31 21.42
CA THR A 190 0.95 11.16 22.08
C THR A 190 0.76 9.88 21.28
N ILE A 191 -0.46 9.61 20.81
CA ILE A 191 -0.80 8.48 19.93
C ILE A 191 0.05 8.54 18.64
N THR A 192 0.11 9.71 18.03
CA THR A 192 0.83 9.93 16.77
C THR A 192 2.33 9.73 16.96
N TRP A 193 2.90 10.22 18.07
CA TRP A 193 4.33 10.04 18.36
C TRP A 193 4.70 8.58 18.62
N ASP A 194 3.82 7.81 19.26
CA ASP A 194 4.02 6.37 19.42
C ASP A 194 3.97 5.62 18.08
N ARG A 195 3.08 6.02 17.16
CA ARG A 195 3.08 5.50 15.77
C ARG A 195 4.39 5.85 15.06
N TYR A 196 4.78 7.11 15.08
CA TYR A 196 6.02 7.60 14.46
C TYR A 196 7.25 6.88 15.00
N ARG A 197 7.33 6.64 16.31
CA ARG A 197 8.45 5.93 16.92
C ARG A 197 8.56 4.51 16.38
N LYS A 198 7.44 3.78 16.26
CA LYS A 198 7.42 2.43 15.68
C LYS A 198 7.88 2.44 14.22
N ASP A 199 7.40 3.40 13.43
CA ASP A 199 7.73 3.48 12.01
C ASP A 199 9.20 3.83 11.77
N VAL A 200 9.74 4.81 12.51
CA VAL A 200 11.18 5.16 12.47
C VAL A 200 12.04 3.99 12.92
N THR A 201 11.65 3.28 13.98
CA THR A 201 12.39 2.11 14.48
C THR A 201 12.42 0.99 13.45
N ARG A 202 11.27 0.70 12.83
CA ARG A 202 11.13 -0.31 11.77
C ARG A 202 11.99 0.05 10.56
N THR A 203 11.89 1.28 10.07
CA THR A 203 12.62 1.74 8.88
C THR A 203 14.12 1.80 9.16
N GLY A 204 14.53 2.25 10.35
CA GLY A 204 15.93 2.23 10.77
C GLY A 204 16.51 0.81 10.83
N ALA A 205 15.72 -0.18 11.30
CA ALA A 205 16.13 -1.58 11.29
C ALA A 205 16.29 -2.13 9.85
N ILE A 206 15.40 -1.75 8.93
CA ILE A 206 15.52 -2.09 7.50
C ILE A 206 16.82 -1.54 6.94
N ILE A 207 17.13 -0.26 7.17
CA ILE A 207 18.36 0.36 6.68
C ILE A 207 19.59 -0.38 7.22
N THR A 208 19.65 -0.63 8.53
CA THR A 208 20.80 -1.31 9.14
C THR A 208 20.98 -2.72 8.58
N ASN A 209 19.91 -3.50 8.49
CA ASN A 209 19.98 -4.89 8.02
C ASN A 209 20.30 -4.98 6.52
N GLU A 210 19.59 -4.21 5.69
CA GLU A 210 19.80 -4.24 4.24
C GLU A 210 21.14 -3.60 3.85
N THR A 211 21.65 -2.61 4.59
CA THR A 211 23.01 -2.08 4.37
C THR A 211 24.06 -3.17 4.49
N VAL A 212 23.97 -4.02 5.52
CA VAL A 212 24.89 -5.14 5.72
C VAL A 212 24.71 -6.18 4.61
N ALA A 213 23.45 -6.54 4.29
CA ALA A 213 23.16 -7.52 3.25
C ALA A 213 23.65 -7.09 1.86
N VAL A 214 23.30 -5.87 1.43
CA VAL A 214 23.69 -5.30 0.13
C VAL A 214 25.21 -5.22 0.01
N LYS A 215 25.92 -4.76 1.05
CA LYS A 215 27.39 -4.75 1.06
C LYS A 215 27.98 -6.15 0.95
N ASN A 216 27.49 -7.10 1.73
CA ASN A 216 27.99 -8.48 1.71
C ASN A 216 27.76 -9.15 0.36
N ILE A 217 26.57 -8.99 -0.23
CA ILE A 217 26.26 -9.54 -1.55
C ILE A 217 27.15 -8.90 -2.59
N TRP A 218 27.24 -7.56 -2.62
CA TRP A 218 28.11 -6.84 -3.56
C TRP A 218 29.56 -7.33 -3.50
N THR A 219 30.12 -7.43 -2.28
CA THR A 219 31.50 -7.92 -2.09
C THR A 219 31.67 -9.38 -2.52
N THR A 220 30.64 -10.21 -2.38
CA THR A 220 30.68 -11.62 -2.80
C THR A 220 30.66 -11.72 -4.32
N ILE A 221 29.72 -11.04 -4.99
CA ILE A 221 29.56 -11.12 -6.45
C ILE A 221 30.74 -10.47 -7.19
N THR A 222 31.34 -9.42 -6.62
CA THR A 222 32.48 -8.72 -7.22
C THR A 222 33.85 -9.36 -6.92
N LYS A 223 33.90 -10.38 -6.05
CA LYS A 223 35.15 -11.04 -5.67
C LYS A 223 35.80 -11.74 -6.87
N GLU A 224 37.10 -11.50 -7.07
CA GLU A 224 37.86 -12.15 -8.14
C GLU A 224 37.77 -13.69 -8.07
N GLY A 225 37.44 -14.31 -9.20
CA GLY A 225 37.30 -15.76 -9.33
C GLY A 225 35.96 -16.34 -8.84
N HIS A 226 35.07 -15.54 -8.25
CA HIS A 226 33.72 -15.98 -7.91
C HIS A 226 32.81 -15.96 -9.14
N LYS A 227 32.09 -17.05 -9.39
CA LYS A 227 31.03 -17.12 -10.40
C LYS A 227 29.72 -16.68 -9.75
N ALA A 228 29.37 -15.41 -9.91
CA ALA A 228 28.08 -14.90 -9.48
C ALA A 228 26.95 -15.65 -10.19
N SER A 229 25.92 -16.07 -9.44
CA SER A 229 24.74 -16.70 -10.01
C SER A 229 23.68 -15.66 -10.39
N LYS A 230 22.67 -16.11 -11.14
CA LYS A 230 21.49 -15.32 -11.45
C LYS A 230 20.73 -14.88 -10.19
N ASP A 231 20.58 -15.79 -9.24
CA ASP A 231 19.83 -15.54 -8.00
C ASP A 231 20.53 -14.51 -7.11
N ASP A 232 21.88 -14.51 -7.10
CA ASP A 232 22.66 -13.51 -6.35
C ASP A 232 22.45 -12.08 -6.88
N MET A 233 22.31 -11.94 -8.21
CA MET A 233 22.06 -10.65 -8.86
C MET A 233 20.63 -10.15 -8.58
N LEU A 234 19.64 -11.05 -8.63
CA LEU A 234 18.25 -10.72 -8.31
C LEU A 234 18.09 -10.33 -6.84
N ASP A 235 18.74 -11.06 -5.92
CA ASP A 235 18.73 -10.75 -4.50
C ASP A 235 19.40 -9.39 -4.22
N TYR A 236 20.53 -9.10 -4.89
CA TYR A 236 21.19 -7.79 -4.81
C TYR A 236 20.25 -6.65 -5.22
N VAL A 237 19.66 -6.72 -6.42
CA VAL A 237 18.80 -5.66 -6.96
C VAL A 237 17.57 -5.44 -6.08
N SER A 238 16.93 -6.52 -5.63
CA SER A 238 15.76 -6.45 -4.76
C SER A 238 16.08 -5.77 -3.41
N ARG A 239 17.18 -6.17 -2.78
CA ARG A 239 17.63 -5.60 -1.50
C ARG A 239 18.09 -4.15 -1.63
N ALA A 240 18.81 -3.84 -2.71
CA ALA A 240 19.22 -2.48 -3.04
C ALA A 240 18.00 -1.57 -3.22
N GLY A 241 16.97 -2.03 -3.93
CA GLY A 241 15.71 -1.30 -4.08
C GLY A 241 15.00 -1.02 -2.74
N ARG A 242 14.87 -2.04 -1.88
CA ARG A 242 14.28 -1.87 -0.53
C ARG A 242 15.07 -0.86 0.31
N LEU A 243 16.40 -0.92 0.25
CA LEU A 243 17.28 -0.03 0.97
C LEU A 243 17.16 1.41 0.46
N LEU A 244 17.15 1.63 -0.86
CA LEU A 244 16.98 2.95 -1.46
C LEU A 244 15.65 3.60 -1.03
N LYS A 245 14.53 2.85 -1.11
CA LYS A 245 13.22 3.34 -0.65
C LYS A 245 13.23 3.74 0.83
N ALA A 246 13.93 2.98 1.67
CA ALA A 246 14.06 3.31 3.09
C ALA A 246 14.95 4.54 3.34
N LEU A 247 16.04 4.69 2.59
CA LEU A 247 16.98 5.82 2.72
C LEU A 247 16.35 7.14 2.29
N GLN A 248 15.51 7.15 1.24
CA GLN A 248 14.82 8.37 0.77
C GLN A 248 13.95 9.02 1.85
N LYS A 249 13.38 8.22 2.76
CA LYS A 249 12.59 8.73 3.89
C LYS A 249 13.44 9.55 4.87
N PHE A 250 14.76 9.39 4.87
CA PHE A 250 15.67 10.16 5.72
C PHE A 250 16.53 11.09 4.85
N ASP A 251 16.09 12.34 4.68
CA ASP A 251 16.87 13.38 3.98
C ASP A 251 18.13 13.81 4.76
N LYS A 252 19.10 12.90 4.92
CA LYS A 252 20.34 13.12 5.67
C LYS A 252 21.54 12.93 4.75
N GLN A 253 22.41 13.95 4.72
CA GLN A 253 23.57 14.04 3.82
C GLN A 253 24.53 12.83 3.89
N ALA A 254 24.64 12.18 5.05
CA ALA A 254 25.51 11.00 5.23
C ALA A 254 24.96 9.74 4.54
N ASP A 255 23.64 9.64 4.37
CA ASP A 255 22.99 8.50 3.73
C ASP A 255 22.90 8.70 2.21
N LYS A 256 22.86 9.96 1.74
CA LYS A 256 22.92 10.31 0.30
C LYS A 256 24.17 9.79 -0.40
N ALA A 257 25.32 9.78 0.27
CA ALA A 257 26.55 9.26 -0.35
C ALA A 257 26.45 7.75 -0.64
N PHE A 258 25.84 7.00 0.28
CA PHE A 258 25.63 5.56 0.10
C PHE A 258 24.47 5.27 -0.85
N GLU A 259 23.43 6.11 -0.85
CA GLU A 259 22.36 6.09 -1.85
C GLU A 259 22.93 6.26 -3.27
N THR A 260 23.82 7.24 -3.48
CA THR A 260 24.52 7.44 -4.76
C THR A 260 25.36 6.23 -5.11
N GLU A 261 26.11 5.64 -4.17
CA GLU A 261 26.91 4.44 -4.41
C GLU A 261 26.03 3.27 -4.92
N ILE A 262 24.87 3.03 -4.29
CA ILE A 262 23.95 1.97 -4.72
C ILE A 262 23.33 2.30 -6.09
N LYS A 263 22.96 3.56 -6.35
CA LYS A 263 22.47 4.00 -7.66
C LYS A 263 23.52 3.75 -8.76
N ASP A 264 24.77 4.09 -8.49
CA ASP A 264 25.88 3.87 -9.42
C ASP A 264 26.05 2.37 -9.71
N HIS A 265 25.97 1.50 -8.70
CA HIS A 265 26.01 0.05 -8.91
C HIS A 265 24.86 -0.45 -9.79
N LEU A 266 23.62 0.01 -9.54
CA LEU A 266 22.45 -0.36 -10.34
C LEU A 266 22.56 0.15 -11.79
N ASP A 267 23.08 1.35 -11.99
CA ASP A 267 23.31 1.93 -13.31
C ASP A 267 24.42 1.20 -14.09
N GLU A 268 25.47 0.73 -13.42
CA GLU A 268 26.49 -0.12 -14.05
C GLU A 268 25.91 -1.47 -14.48
N ILE A 269 25.11 -2.13 -13.62
CA ILE A 269 24.41 -3.37 -13.99
C ILE A 269 23.50 -3.13 -15.21
N ARG A 270 22.76 -2.02 -15.21
CA ARG A 270 21.86 -1.62 -16.30
C ARG A 270 22.60 -1.41 -17.62
N LYS A 271 23.72 -0.67 -17.60
CA LYS A 271 24.52 -0.39 -18.80
C LYS A 271 25.08 -1.67 -19.43
N GLU A 272 25.55 -2.61 -18.61
CA GLU A 272 26.06 -3.89 -19.10
C GLU A 272 24.93 -4.77 -19.67
N GLY A 273 23.76 -4.79 -19.03
CA GLY A 273 22.57 -5.51 -19.53
C GLY A 273 22.10 -5.04 -20.91
N ARG A 274 22.35 -3.77 -21.26
CA ARG A 274 22.06 -3.18 -22.59
C ARG A 274 23.21 -3.34 -23.60
N GLY A 275 24.23 -4.12 -23.29
CA GLY A 275 25.40 -4.33 -24.16
C GLY A 275 26.41 -3.18 -24.17
N GLY A 276 26.31 -2.25 -23.21
CA GLY A 276 27.28 -1.18 -23.01
C GLY A 276 28.58 -1.67 -22.37
N SER A 277 29.68 -0.93 -22.57
CA SER A 277 30.97 -1.23 -21.94
C SER A 277 30.99 -0.71 -20.50
N THR A 278 31.07 -1.61 -19.51
CA THR A 278 31.19 -1.25 -18.09
C THR A 278 32.48 -1.76 -17.45
N LYS A 279 32.79 -1.28 -16.23
CA LYS A 279 33.93 -1.71 -15.42
C LYS A 279 33.65 -2.96 -14.56
N LEU A 280 32.49 -3.59 -14.72
CA LEU A 280 32.10 -4.77 -13.95
C LEU A 280 33.07 -5.96 -14.17
N SER A 281 33.18 -6.84 -13.17
CA SER A 281 34.02 -8.04 -13.27
C SER A 281 33.54 -8.97 -14.38
N LYS A 282 34.44 -9.75 -14.97
CA LYS A 282 34.10 -10.70 -16.07
C LYS A 282 33.00 -11.69 -15.65
N SER A 283 32.99 -12.14 -14.39
CA SER A 283 31.96 -13.04 -13.87
C SER A 283 30.59 -12.36 -13.74
N LEU A 284 30.53 -11.09 -13.34
CA LEU A 284 29.27 -10.32 -13.36
C LEU A 284 28.75 -10.14 -14.78
N LYS A 285 29.63 -9.83 -15.73
CA LYS A 285 29.25 -9.70 -17.15
C LYS A 285 28.67 -11.00 -17.69
N GLU A 286 29.24 -12.15 -17.32
CA GLU A 286 28.71 -13.47 -17.68
C GLU A 286 27.36 -13.77 -17.00
N ALA A 287 27.17 -13.42 -15.73
CA ALA A 287 25.90 -13.57 -15.01
C ALA A 287 24.79 -12.67 -15.61
N ILE A 288 25.13 -11.43 -15.98
CA ILE A 288 24.23 -10.49 -16.67
C ILE A 288 23.86 -11.00 -18.07
N LYS A 289 24.80 -11.63 -18.79
CA LYS A 289 24.52 -12.31 -20.06
C LYS A 289 23.64 -13.56 -19.89
N PHE A 290 23.68 -14.25 -18.75
CA PHE A 290 22.76 -15.34 -18.45
C PHE A 290 21.35 -14.85 -18.10
N LEU A 291 21.23 -13.69 -17.43
CA LEU A 291 19.96 -12.96 -17.30
C LEU A 291 19.39 -12.58 -18.68
N ALA A 292 20.24 -12.46 -19.71
CA ALA A 292 19.87 -12.07 -21.08
C ALA A 292 19.11 -13.13 -21.90
N THR A 293 18.45 -14.08 -21.24
CA THR A 293 17.32 -14.79 -21.84
C THR A 293 16.04 -13.97 -21.63
N SER A 294 15.80 -13.08 -22.61
CA SER A 294 14.68 -12.18 -22.97
C SER A 294 13.62 -11.73 -21.96
N ASN A 295 13.10 -12.56 -21.04
CA ASN A 295 11.96 -12.17 -20.20
C ASN A 295 12.36 -11.60 -18.82
N GLU A 296 13.49 -12.04 -18.28
CA GLU A 296 13.88 -11.72 -16.91
C GLU A 296 14.72 -10.44 -16.84
N ILE A 297 15.52 -10.13 -17.88
CA ILE A 297 16.08 -8.78 -18.04
C ILE A 297 14.97 -7.76 -18.24
N ALA A 298 13.88 -8.06 -18.97
CA ALA A 298 12.77 -7.12 -19.08
C ALA A 298 12.16 -6.85 -17.70
N GLN A 299 11.95 -7.88 -16.86
CA GLN A 299 11.44 -7.70 -15.50
C GLN A 299 12.41 -6.97 -14.56
N VAL A 300 13.71 -7.31 -14.60
CA VAL A 300 14.72 -6.66 -13.76
C VAL A 300 14.99 -5.23 -14.24
N THR A 301 15.02 -5.00 -15.55
CA THR A 301 15.16 -3.67 -16.16
C THR A 301 13.92 -2.83 -15.91
N LEU A 302 12.71 -3.38 -15.99
CA LEU A 302 11.47 -2.71 -15.59
C LEU A 302 11.42 -2.45 -14.08
N SER A 303 11.91 -3.36 -13.24
CA SER A 303 11.98 -3.14 -11.78
C SER A 303 13.00 -2.05 -11.45
N ILE A 304 14.15 -2.04 -12.14
CA ILE A 304 15.16 -0.98 -12.01
C ILE A 304 14.63 0.33 -12.60
N GLU A 305 13.92 0.32 -13.73
CA GLU A 305 13.29 1.50 -14.33
C GLU A 305 12.17 2.04 -13.45
N GLN A 306 11.33 1.20 -12.86
CA GLN A 306 10.36 1.60 -11.85
C GLN A 306 11.06 2.17 -10.64
N ILE A 307 12.06 1.50 -10.07
CA ILE A 307 12.82 2.04 -8.93
C ILE A 307 13.43 3.40 -9.29
N LEU A 308 14.00 3.57 -10.49
CA LEU A 308 14.63 4.83 -10.91
C LEU A 308 13.62 5.92 -11.35
N GLU A 309 12.45 5.56 -11.89
CA GLU A 309 11.35 6.47 -12.26
C GLU A 309 10.57 6.91 -11.04
N GLU A 310 10.26 5.99 -10.11
CA GLU A 310 9.75 6.27 -8.76
C GLU A 310 10.68 7.21 -7.98
N MET A 311 11.97 7.24 -8.33
CA MET A 311 12.96 8.16 -7.77
C MET A 311 13.05 9.52 -8.47
N ASN A 312 12.61 9.63 -9.73
CA ASN A 312 12.66 10.85 -10.54
C ASN A 312 11.33 11.60 -10.59
N ASP A 313 10.20 10.89 -10.46
CA ASP A 313 8.89 11.50 -10.29
C ASP A 313 8.65 11.81 -8.83
N ILE A 314 8.72 13.11 -8.53
CA ILE A 314 8.14 13.68 -7.33
C ILE A 314 6.68 13.21 -7.28
N ASN A 315 6.32 12.59 -6.16
CA ASN A 315 4.98 12.26 -5.69
C ASN A 315 4.45 10.82 -5.86
N LEU A 316 5.33 9.80 -5.91
CA LEU A 316 4.91 8.44 -5.58
C LEU A 316 4.43 8.32 -4.12
N ASP A 317 4.96 9.16 -3.22
CA ASP A 317 4.47 9.28 -1.84
C ASP A 317 2.99 9.72 -1.79
N ALA A 318 2.49 10.55 -2.71
CA ALA A 318 1.05 10.88 -2.77
C ALA A 318 0.17 9.74 -3.33
N LEU A 319 0.75 8.84 -4.13
CA LEU A 319 0.03 7.67 -4.68
C LEU A 319 0.07 6.48 -3.71
N LEU A 320 1.20 6.29 -3.00
CA LEU A 320 1.41 5.26 -1.97
C LEU A 320 0.82 5.66 -0.60
N ASP A 321 0.78 6.94 -0.22
CA ASP A 321 -0.02 7.41 0.94
C ASP A 321 -1.54 7.21 0.71
N GLY A 322 -1.96 6.86 -0.51
CA GLY A 322 -3.31 6.37 -0.82
C GLY A 322 -3.51 4.87 -0.59
N LEU A 323 -2.43 4.10 -0.43
CA LEU A 323 -2.42 2.63 -0.39
C LEU A 323 -1.78 2.06 0.90
N GLU A 324 -0.97 2.82 1.64
CA GLU A 324 -0.26 2.36 2.86
C GLU A 324 -1.17 2.11 4.07
N ASP A 325 -2.46 2.50 4.03
CA ASP A 325 -3.46 2.23 5.09
C ASP A 325 -4.30 0.95 4.87
N VAL A 326 -4.01 0.17 3.82
CA VAL A 326 -4.63 -1.16 3.67
C VAL A 326 -3.85 -2.18 4.51
N GLU A 327 -4.17 -2.28 5.80
CA GLU A 327 -4.03 -3.57 6.47
C GLU A 327 -4.99 -4.55 5.78
N ILE A 328 -4.47 -5.39 4.88
CA ILE A 328 -5.14 -6.61 4.43
C ILE A 328 -5.21 -7.54 5.65
N GLY A 329 -6.09 -7.23 6.59
CA GLY A 329 -6.45 -8.14 7.66
C GLY A 329 -7.46 -9.12 7.10
N ASP A 330 -7.06 -10.38 6.89
CA ASP A 330 -7.87 -11.55 6.52
C ASP A 330 -9.18 -11.26 5.75
N LEU A 331 -9.13 -10.33 4.81
CA LEU A 331 -9.99 -10.40 3.64
C LEU A 331 -9.39 -11.58 2.90
N GLU A 332 -10.11 -12.70 2.86
CA GLU A 332 -9.89 -13.67 1.80
C GLU A 332 -9.99 -12.87 0.50
N TRP A 333 -8.82 -12.46 -0.01
CA TRP A 333 -8.72 -11.66 -1.20
C TRP A 333 -9.11 -12.60 -2.32
N GLU A 334 -10.38 -12.50 -2.72
CA GLU A 334 -10.87 -13.18 -3.89
C GLU A 334 -10.23 -12.49 -5.10
N GLU A 335 -9.29 -13.19 -5.74
CA GLU A 335 -8.64 -12.80 -6.98
C GLU A 335 -9.67 -12.68 -8.13
N GLY A 336 -10.90 -13.14 -7.90
CA GLY A 336 -12.01 -13.16 -8.85
C GLY A 336 -11.83 -14.22 -9.93
N ILE A 337 -10.81 -15.06 -9.79
CA ILE A 337 -10.42 -16.14 -10.71
C ILE A 337 -10.43 -17.53 -10.05
N GLU A 338 -11.00 -17.66 -8.85
CA GLU A 338 -11.06 -18.90 -8.06
C GLU A 338 -11.67 -20.05 -8.88
N ASN A 339 -12.72 -19.73 -9.63
CA ASN A 339 -13.44 -20.67 -10.49
C ASN A 339 -12.59 -21.22 -11.64
N TYR A 340 -11.47 -20.57 -11.98
CA TYR A 340 -10.60 -20.95 -13.09
C TYR A 340 -9.27 -21.58 -12.65
N ARG A 341 -8.95 -21.65 -11.35
CA ARG A 341 -7.65 -22.15 -10.84
C ARG A 341 -7.26 -23.55 -11.33
N ASN A 342 -8.26 -24.40 -11.60
CA ASN A 342 -8.05 -25.78 -12.06
C ASN A 342 -8.15 -25.94 -13.59
N ARG A 343 -8.29 -24.84 -14.35
CA ARG A 343 -8.40 -24.86 -15.81
C ARG A 343 -7.02 -24.87 -16.44
N THR A 344 -6.84 -25.65 -17.51
CA THR A 344 -5.64 -25.52 -18.37
C THR A 344 -5.86 -24.44 -19.43
N VAL A 345 -4.78 -24.01 -20.09
CA VAL A 345 -4.84 -23.03 -21.19
C VAL A 345 -5.73 -23.54 -22.33
N GLU A 346 -5.59 -24.81 -22.65
CA GLU A 346 -6.34 -25.49 -23.71
C GLU A 346 -7.82 -25.59 -23.35
N GLN A 347 -8.14 -25.89 -22.09
CA GLN A 347 -9.52 -25.91 -21.59
C GLN A 347 -10.15 -24.52 -21.65
N ALA A 348 -9.42 -23.49 -21.25
CA ALA A 348 -9.92 -22.12 -21.29
C ALA A 348 -10.19 -21.64 -22.74
N PHE A 349 -9.33 -21.98 -23.70
CA PHE A 349 -9.61 -21.71 -25.11
C PHE A 349 -10.78 -22.53 -25.66
N ALA A 350 -10.88 -23.80 -25.30
CA ALA A 350 -12.00 -24.65 -25.71
C ALA A 350 -13.35 -24.14 -25.18
N GLU A 351 -13.39 -23.61 -23.95
CA GLU A 351 -14.57 -22.97 -23.36
C GLU A 351 -14.95 -21.64 -24.07
N LEU A 352 -14.02 -21.01 -24.77
CA LEU A 352 -14.27 -19.88 -25.69
C LEU A 352 -14.58 -20.35 -27.13
N GLY A 353 -14.63 -21.66 -27.37
CA GLY A 353 -14.85 -22.25 -28.71
C GLY A 353 -13.64 -22.16 -29.65
N ILE A 354 -12.45 -21.90 -29.13
CA ILE A 354 -11.21 -21.72 -29.90
C ILE A 354 -10.38 -23.01 -29.85
N THR A 355 -10.08 -23.59 -31.00
CA THR A 355 -9.35 -24.87 -31.10
C THR A 355 -7.84 -24.75 -31.35
N GLN A 356 -7.36 -23.54 -31.66
CA GLN A 356 -5.99 -23.30 -32.11
C GLN A 356 -5.02 -22.96 -30.95
N ASN A 357 -5.50 -22.94 -29.70
CA ASN A 357 -4.73 -22.55 -28.50
C ASN A 357 -3.99 -21.20 -28.64
N SER A 358 -4.54 -20.30 -29.47
CA SER A 358 -4.07 -18.95 -29.69
C SER A 358 -5.28 -18.03 -29.88
N PHE A 359 -5.12 -16.73 -29.61
CA PHE A 359 -6.20 -15.78 -29.87
C PHE A 359 -6.46 -15.67 -31.39
N PRO A 360 -7.73 -15.60 -31.83
CA PRO A 360 -8.06 -15.39 -33.23
C PRO A 360 -7.34 -14.16 -33.78
N SER A 361 -6.89 -14.22 -35.04
CA SER A 361 -6.27 -13.08 -35.74
C SER A 361 -4.96 -12.55 -35.13
N PHE A 362 -4.36 -13.26 -34.16
CA PHE A 362 -3.02 -12.93 -33.67
C PHE A 362 -1.93 -13.46 -34.60
N ASN A 363 -0.81 -12.72 -34.67
CA ASN A 363 0.40 -13.23 -35.28
C ASN A 363 0.93 -14.41 -34.46
N GLN A 364 1.35 -15.47 -35.16
CA GLN A 364 1.93 -16.66 -34.54
C GLN A 364 3.39 -16.45 -34.10
N TYR A 365 4.07 -15.51 -34.76
CA TYR A 365 5.49 -15.25 -34.57
C TYR A 365 5.77 -13.75 -34.46
N CYS A 366 6.78 -13.39 -33.70
CA CYS A 366 7.42 -12.08 -33.72
C CYS A 366 8.88 -12.19 -34.19
N ASP A 367 9.43 -11.09 -34.72
CA ASP A 367 10.87 -10.98 -34.96
C ASP A 367 11.59 -10.77 -33.62
N ALA A 368 12.40 -11.76 -33.23
CA ALA A 368 13.16 -11.74 -31.98
C ALA A 368 14.16 -10.57 -31.92
N ASN A 369 14.56 -10.03 -33.07
CA ASN A 369 15.51 -8.91 -33.15
C ASN A 369 14.80 -7.55 -33.34
N GLY A 370 13.48 -7.51 -33.53
CA GLY A 370 12.70 -6.29 -33.73
C GLY A 370 13.16 -5.44 -34.92
N CYS A 371 13.76 -6.07 -35.93
CA CYS A 371 14.35 -5.43 -37.10
C CYS A 371 13.38 -5.39 -38.31
N VAL A 372 12.37 -6.27 -38.33
CA VAL A 372 11.37 -6.34 -39.40
C VAL A 372 10.01 -5.85 -38.91
N ASP A 373 9.46 -4.88 -39.62
CA ASP A 373 8.12 -4.33 -39.36
C ASP A 373 7.02 -5.35 -39.75
N PRO A 374 6.13 -5.76 -38.81
CA PRO A 374 5.03 -6.70 -39.08
C PRO A 374 4.01 -6.23 -40.12
N TRP A 375 3.95 -4.93 -40.40
CA TRP A 375 3.02 -4.35 -41.39
C TRP A 375 3.67 -4.12 -42.77
N SER A 376 4.94 -4.51 -42.93
CA SER A 376 5.69 -4.35 -44.18
C SER A 376 5.57 -5.58 -45.10
N ALA A 377 5.82 -5.39 -46.40
CA ALA A 377 5.92 -6.50 -47.35
C ALA A 377 7.12 -7.43 -47.07
N GLU A 378 8.09 -6.96 -46.29
CA GLU A 378 9.26 -7.73 -45.85
C GLU A 378 8.90 -8.77 -44.79
N TRP A 379 7.77 -8.58 -44.09
CA TRP A 379 7.24 -9.50 -43.10
C TRP A 379 6.88 -10.87 -43.68
N ASP A 380 6.24 -10.90 -44.86
CA ASP A 380 5.88 -12.15 -45.53
C ASP A 380 7.14 -12.94 -45.94
N HIS A 381 8.21 -12.24 -46.33
CA HIS A 381 9.49 -12.87 -46.63
C HIS A 381 10.14 -13.42 -45.35
N PHE A 382 10.14 -12.64 -44.27
CA PHE A 382 10.63 -13.06 -42.95
C PHE A 382 9.90 -14.31 -42.44
N LEU A 383 8.57 -14.35 -42.53
CA LEU A 383 7.76 -15.50 -42.12
C LEU A 383 8.03 -16.77 -42.93
N ASN A 384 8.40 -16.64 -44.20
CA ASN A 384 8.66 -17.78 -45.08
C ASN A 384 10.13 -18.24 -45.12
N ASP A 385 11.07 -17.42 -44.63
CA ASP A 385 12.49 -17.75 -44.61
C ASP A 385 12.85 -18.73 -43.46
N PRO A 386 13.45 -19.91 -43.74
CA PRO A 386 13.89 -20.86 -42.72
C PRO A 386 15.06 -20.39 -41.85
N GLN A 387 15.84 -19.38 -42.30
CA GLN A 387 17.00 -18.86 -41.54
C GLN A 387 16.64 -17.72 -40.58
N SER A 388 15.44 -17.18 -40.70
CA SER A 388 14.95 -16.10 -39.85
C SER A 388 14.67 -16.57 -38.42
N VAL A 389 15.18 -15.83 -37.42
CA VAL A 389 15.01 -16.13 -35.99
C VAL A 389 13.62 -15.65 -35.55
N LYS A 390 12.66 -16.58 -35.54
CA LYS A 390 11.26 -16.33 -35.16
C LYS A 390 11.03 -16.76 -33.72
N GLU A 391 10.38 -15.90 -32.94
CA GLU A 391 9.91 -16.25 -31.60
C GLU A 391 8.39 -16.47 -31.64
N ALA A 392 7.92 -17.59 -31.07
CA ALA A 392 6.50 -17.92 -31.07
C ALA A 392 5.76 -17.10 -30.02
N ILE A 393 4.67 -16.46 -30.41
CA ILE A 393 3.80 -15.71 -29.49
C ILE A 393 2.83 -16.70 -28.84
N ILE A 394 3.17 -17.16 -27.64
CA ILE A 394 2.35 -18.12 -26.89
C ILE A 394 1.70 -17.39 -25.71
N PRO A 395 0.36 -17.25 -25.69
CA PRO A 395 -0.35 -16.68 -24.55
C PRO A 395 -0.10 -17.50 -23.28
N ARG A 396 0.20 -16.83 -22.18
CA ARG A 396 0.36 -17.47 -20.88
C ARG A 396 -0.99 -17.69 -20.21
N TRP A 397 -1.03 -18.64 -19.28
CA TRP A 397 -2.27 -19.04 -18.60
C TRP A 397 -3.07 -17.86 -18.03
N HIS A 398 -2.42 -16.95 -17.31
CA HIS A 398 -3.09 -15.79 -16.72
C HIS A 398 -3.63 -14.81 -17.78
N GLN A 399 -3.02 -14.73 -18.97
CA GLN A 399 -3.52 -13.89 -20.07
C GLN A 399 -4.81 -14.47 -20.65
N VAL A 400 -4.86 -15.79 -20.81
CA VAL A 400 -6.02 -16.49 -21.37
C VAL A 400 -7.18 -16.48 -20.36
N ILE A 401 -6.91 -16.74 -19.08
CA ILE A 401 -7.92 -16.65 -18.01
C ILE A 401 -8.41 -15.22 -17.83
N GLY A 402 -7.54 -14.21 -17.89
CA GLY A 402 -7.93 -12.81 -17.85
C GLY A 402 -8.89 -12.43 -18.98
N VAL A 403 -8.62 -12.91 -20.21
CA VAL A 403 -9.54 -12.71 -21.34
C VAL A 403 -10.88 -13.42 -21.12
N ARG A 404 -10.86 -14.68 -20.71
CA ARG A 404 -12.11 -15.42 -20.40
C ARG A 404 -12.91 -14.68 -19.31
N LYS A 405 -12.30 -14.26 -18.20
CA LYS A 405 -13.00 -13.48 -17.16
C LYS A 405 -13.62 -12.20 -17.71
N MET A 406 -12.90 -11.48 -18.59
CA MET A 406 -13.45 -10.29 -19.25
C MET A 406 -14.65 -10.61 -20.15
N VAL A 407 -14.63 -11.74 -20.86
CA VAL A 407 -15.78 -12.18 -21.68
C VAL A 407 -16.98 -12.51 -20.79
N ASP A 408 -16.78 -13.21 -19.66
CA ASP A 408 -17.85 -13.47 -18.69
C ASP A 408 -18.48 -12.17 -18.21
N MET A 409 -17.65 -11.22 -17.77
CA MET A 409 -18.13 -9.94 -17.27
C MET A 409 -18.79 -9.08 -18.36
N PHE A 410 -18.38 -9.23 -19.62
CA PHE A 410 -19.03 -8.60 -20.76
C PHE A 410 -20.47 -9.11 -20.93
N PHE A 411 -20.69 -10.43 -20.87
CA PHE A 411 -22.05 -11.01 -20.93
C PHE A 411 -22.88 -10.71 -19.68
N ASP A 412 -22.24 -10.66 -18.51
CA ASP A 412 -22.87 -10.28 -17.24
C ASP A 412 -23.09 -8.76 -17.09
N GLN A 413 -22.72 -7.95 -18.10
CA GLN A 413 -22.81 -6.49 -18.11
C GLN A 413 -22.21 -5.82 -16.85
N SER A 414 -21.14 -6.43 -16.32
CA SER A 414 -20.52 -6.01 -15.07
C SER A 414 -19.16 -5.36 -15.33
N PRO A 415 -18.84 -4.22 -14.71
CA PRO A 415 -17.54 -3.57 -14.90
C PRO A 415 -16.42 -4.38 -14.22
N LEU A 416 -15.31 -4.61 -14.93
CA LEU A 416 -14.11 -5.28 -14.41
C LEU A 416 -12.96 -4.29 -14.27
N LEU A 417 -12.25 -4.35 -13.14
CA LEU A 417 -10.96 -3.68 -12.96
C LEU A 417 -9.83 -4.71 -13.04
N LEU A 418 -8.98 -4.62 -14.08
CA LEU A 418 -7.79 -5.45 -14.22
C LEU A 418 -6.63 -4.91 -13.36
N MET A 419 -6.39 -5.52 -12.21
CA MET A 419 -5.30 -5.15 -11.29
C MET A 419 -4.06 -6.05 -11.40
N ASP A 420 -3.91 -6.79 -12.52
CA ASP A 420 -2.70 -7.57 -12.78
C ASP A 420 -1.44 -6.71 -12.62
N GLN A 421 -0.34 -7.30 -12.13
CA GLN A 421 0.90 -6.57 -11.96
C GLN A 421 1.37 -5.95 -13.28
N VAL A 422 2.14 -4.87 -13.19
CA VAL A 422 2.70 -4.18 -14.37
C VAL A 422 3.66 -5.12 -15.10
N GLY A 423 3.60 -5.13 -16.45
CA GLY A 423 4.45 -5.99 -17.29
C GLY A 423 3.93 -7.42 -17.53
N ILE A 424 2.81 -7.83 -16.92
CA ILE A 424 2.22 -9.17 -17.08
C ILE A 424 1.52 -9.39 -18.46
N GLY A 425 1.40 -8.32 -19.26
CA GLY A 425 0.82 -8.37 -20.60
C GLY A 425 -0.66 -8.00 -20.67
N LYS A 426 -1.10 -7.01 -19.87
CA LYS A 426 -2.48 -6.47 -19.90
C LYS A 426 -2.92 -6.00 -21.28
N THR A 427 -2.01 -5.40 -22.06
CA THR A 427 -2.30 -5.01 -23.45
C THR A 427 -2.67 -6.21 -24.31
N MET A 428 -1.95 -7.33 -24.14
CA MET A 428 -2.24 -8.58 -24.85
C MET A 428 -3.60 -9.14 -24.45
N GLN A 429 -3.97 -9.04 -23.18
CA GLN A 429 -5.31 -9.41 -22.70
C GLN A 429 -6.40 -8.54 -23.33
N LEU A 430 -6.23 -7.22 -23.36
CA LEU A 430 -7.23 -6.30 -23.92
C LEU A 430 -7.40 -6.51 -25.44
N VAL A 431 -6.30 -6.62 -26.18
CA VAL A 431 -6.34 -6.91 -27.62
C VAL A 431 -6.90 -8.32 -27.87
N GLY A 432 -6.58 -9.28 -27.00
CA GLY A 432 -7.15 -10.63 -27.01
C GLY A 432 -8.66 -10.62 -26.82
N LEU A 433 -9.19 -9.81 -25.89
CA LEU A 433 -10.63 -9.63 -25.72
C LEU A 433 -11.28 -9.11 -27.00
N ILE A 434 -10.73 -8.06 -27.60
CA ILE A 434 -11.25 -7.49 -28.85
C ILE A 434 -11.29 -8.56 -29.95
N ALA A 435 -10.22 -9.34 -30.08
CA ALA A 435 -10.14 -10.42 -31.06
C ALA A 435 -11.15 -11.54 -30.81
N VAL A 436 -11.37 -11.93 -29.55
CA VAL A 436 -12.37 -12.93 -29.17
C VAL A 436 -13.78 -12.42 -29.44
N LEU A 437 -14.08 -11.16 -29.12
CA LEU A 437 -15.39 -10.55 -29.41
C LEU A 437 -15.65 -10.45 -30.91
N ALA A 438 -14.65 -10.08 -31.71
CA ALA A 438 -14.76 -10.08 -33.17
C ALA A 438 -15.04 -11.50 -33.71
N TYR A 439 -14.34 -12.51 -33.18
CA TYR A 439 -14.62 -13.92 -33.50
C TYR A 439 -16.04 -14.34 -33.11
N PHE A 440 -16.56 -13.88 -31.97
CA PHE A 440 -17.92 -14.20 -31.51
C PHE A 440 -18.98 -13.60 -32.43
N ILE A 441 -18.77 -12.35 -32.89
CA ILE A 441 -19.64 -11.69 -33.86
C ILE A 441 -19.66 -12.48 -35.17
N ASP A 442 -18.48 -12.78 -35.74
CA ASP A 442 -18.37 -13.55 -36.98
C ASP A 442 -19.00 -14.96 -36.89
N TYR A 443 -18.85 -15.61 -35.72
CA TYR A 443 -19.43 -16.92 -35.48
C TYR A 443 -20.96 -16.84 -35.33
N HIS A 444 -21.47 -15.85 -34.61
CA HIS A 444 -22.90 -15.61 -34.44
C HIS A 444 -23.58 -15.26 -35.77
N ASP A 445 -22.95 -14.45 -36.61
CA ASP A 445 -23.50 -14.10 -37.93
C ASP A 445 -23.66 -15.33 -38.84
N LYS A 446 -22.76 -16.32 -38.70
CA LYS A 446 -22.78 -17.57 -39.49
C LYS A 446 -23.66 -18.66 -38.90
N HIS A 447 -23.75 -18.75 -37.57
CA HIS A 447 -24.33 -19.90 -36.88
C HIS A 447 -25.55 -19.56 -36.01
N HIS A 448 -25.88 -18.27 -35.87
CA HIS A 448 -26.96 -17.74 -35.03
C HIS A 448 -26.89 -18.19 -33.55
N LYS A 449 -25.66 -18.42 -33.06
CA LYS A 449 -25.34 -18.76 -31.67
C LYS A 449 -23.91 -18.36 -31.37
N PHE A 450 -23.55 -18.17 -30.10
CA PHE A 450 -22.17 -17.95 -29.70
C PHE A 450 -21.37 -19.26 -29.62
N PRO A 451 -20.04 -19.21 -29.75
CA PRO A 451 -19.19 -20.39 -29.69
C PRO A 451 -18.81 -20.74 -28.23
N GLY A 452 -18.47 -22.02 -28.02
CA GLY A 452 -18.00 -22.49 -26.71
C GLY A 452 -19.13 -22.57 -25.66
N ALA A 453 -18.92 -21.91 -24.52
CA ALA A 453 -19.81 -21.94 -23.37
C ALA A 453 -20.87 -20.81 -23.32
N TYR A 454 -21.00 -20.01 -24.39
CA TYR A 454 -21.91 -18.84 -24.45
C TYR A 454 -23.03 -18.99 -25.48
#